data_AF-A0A9E1NJ11-F1
#
_entry.id   AF-A0A9E1NJ11-F1
#
_cell.length_a   1.000
_cell.length_b   1.000
_cell.length_c   1.000
_cell.angle_alpha   90.00
_cell.angle_beta   90.00
_cell.angle_gamma   90.00
#
_symmetry.space_group_name_H-M   'P 1'
#
loop_
_entity.id
_entity.type
_entity.pdbx_description
1 polymer ?
#
loop_
_entity_poly.entity_id
_entity_poly.type
_entity_poly.pdbx_seq_one_letter_code
_entity_poly.pdbx_strand_id
1 'polypeptide(L)'
;MSKNKSKCLLIACCGMDLCWLYAWANFITVATTTIRFPMWGGLMAFLGALGITHFFMTRNYRRIWPVLVHACCAGFLCRILFINLFDDLPPQTNIQWYQTLLVVLLLGLFWYKGTRLATRSRSYQSICNHFDLGISMLFLLTCIKFILELKVNIVLEESFTFRLIGAYFPFGLIALFLSYNEMGGEKTYLKGFRIYGILISVTSILLLVCMGSFLLFQPLMTSYAESVYTGIKITTGWIGPFIKSILLFLIRNQGFLAKNQAVNEGGGSLGLYQVSHMMGLENPILIGILIFLFSVILCLICYLVCRLVYWIFLLLISKPPETSNVREDTGMLSRLFSWIVYLFHTINNLIRSFNRKIDDAGQGFVWLLKWGKRSGVTKESDQTPLEYARRLQHRFKPLENEIKTIISAFHLEIYGQVNLAQDKIQQVTYAVKTIHRPSFWLMRIKSICKK
;
A
#
# COMPACT_ATOMS: atom_id res chain seq x y z
N MET A 1 19.70 -17.95 22.09
CA MET A 1 18.40 -17.69 22.75
C MET A 1 17.83 -19.01 23.26
N SER A 2 17.39 -19.12 24.52
CA SER A 2 16.75 -20.38 24.96
C SER A 2 15.44 -20.58 24.20
N LYS A 3 15.19 -21.81 23.71
CA LYS A 3 14.01 -22.14 22.88
C LYS A 3 12.70 -21.67 23.53
N ASN A 4 12.64 -21.66 24.86
CA ASN A 4 11.46 -21.25 25.62
C ASN A 4 11.18 -19.75 25.54
N LYS A 5 12.21 -18.89 25.69
CA LYS A 5 12.04 -17.42 25.54
C LYS A 5 11.50 -17.05 24.16
N SER A 6 11.94 -17.79 23.13
CA SER A 6 11.58 -17.54 21.73
C SER A 6 10.10 -17.83 21.48
N LYS A 7 9.59 -18.88 22.12
CA LYS A 7 8.16 -19.22 22.09
C LYS A 7 7.32 -18.20 22.87
N CYS A 8 7.74 -17.80 24.07
CA CYS A 8 7.02 -16.81 24.86
C CYS A 8 6.92 -15.46 24.14
N LEU A 9 8.01 -15.01 23.51
CA LEU A 9 8.01 -13.78 22.72
C LEU A 9 7.04 -13.87 21.54
N LEU A 10 7.02 -15.00 20.83
CA LEU A 10 6.10 -15.22 19.72
C LEU A 10 4.63 -15.18 20.17
N ILE A 11 4.32 -15.80 21.30
CA ILE A 11 2.97 -15.80 21.88
C ILE A 11 2.55 -14.39 22.26
N ALA A 12 3.44 -13.62 22.89
CA ALA A 12 3.18 -12.24 23.26
C ALA A 12 2.91 -11.35 22.03
N CYS A 13 3.75 -11.45 20.99
CA CYS A 13 3.53 -10.74 19.73
C CYS A 13 2.23 -11.18 19.03
N CYS A 14 1.86 -12.46 19.11
CA CYS A 14 0.60 -12.97 18.57
C CYS A 14 -0.61 -12.35 19.27
N GLY A 15 -0.63 -12.35 20.61
CA GLY A 15 -1.69 -11.73 21.39
C GLY A 15 -1.81 -10.23 21.11
N MET A 16 -0.69 -9.53 21.03
CA MET A 16 -0.62 -8.12 20.67
C MET A 16 -1.24 -7.86 19.27
N ASP A 17 -0.80 -8.57 18.23
CA ASP A 17 -1.29 -8.38 16.86
C ASP A 17 -2.78 -8.72 16.73
N LEU A 18 -3.24 -9.79 17.38
CA LEU A 18 -4.65 -10.20 17.37
C LEU A 18 -5.56 -9.15 18.01
N CYS A 19 -5.15 -8.53 19.12
CA CYS A 19 -6.01 -7.59 19.85
C CYS A 19 -6.42 -6.40 18.98
N TRP A 20 -5.47 -5.72 18.33
CA TRP A 20 -5.81 -4.55 17.53
C TRP A 20 -6.45 -4.92 16.18
N LEU A 21 -6.03 -6.02 15.54
CA LEU A 21 -6.66 -6.50 14.30
C LEU A 21 -8.13 -6.85 14.53
N TYR A 22 -8.44 -7.51 15.64
CA TYR A 22 -9.80 -7.89 15.99
C TYR A 22 -10.68 -6.69 16.33
N ALA A 23 -10.12 -5.71 17.03
CA ALA A 23 -10.84 -4.46 17.33
C ALA A 23 -11.30 -3.76 16.04
N TRP A 24 -10.41 -3.67 15.04
CA TRP A 24 -10.73 -3.09 13.73
C TRP A 24 -11.70 -3.95 12.92
N ALA A 25 -11.47 -5.25 12.82
CA ALA A 25 -12.34 -6.14 12.05
C ALA A 25 -13.77 -6.12 12.59
N ASN A 26 -13.94 -6.23 13.91
CA ASN A 26 -15.25 -6.19 14.54
C ASN A 26 -15.95 -4.83 14.32
N PHE A 27 -15.23 -3.72 14.51
CA PHE A 27 -15.77 -2.40 14.25
C PHE A 27 -16.23 -2.23 12.79
N ILE A 28 -15.41 -2.61 11.82
CA ILE A 28 -15.73 -2.47 10.39
C ILE A 28 -16.97 -3.32 10.04
N THR A 29 -17.05 -4.57 10.52
CA THR A 29 -18.21 -5.42 10.23
C THR A 29 -19.48 -4.90 10.87
N VAL A 30 -19.44 -4.48 12.14
CA VAL A 30 -20.63 -3.98 12.83
C VAL A 30 -21.06 -2.64 12.25
N ALA A 31 -20.13 -1.72 12.00
CA ALA A 31 -20.45 -0.40 11.45
C ALA A 31 -21.05 -0.46 10.04
N THR A 32 -20.67 -1.44 9.20
CA THR A 32 -21.13 -1.51 7.80
C THR A 32 -22.20 -2.55 7.55
N THR A 33 -22.28 -3.60 8.36
CA THR A 33 -23.17 -4.75 8.11
C THR A 33 -23.99 -5.17 9.31
N THR A 34 -23.78 -4.58 10.49
CA THR A 34 -24.36 -4.98 11.79
C THR A 34 -23.98 -6.38 12.29
N ILE A 35 -23.26 -7.17 11.48
CA ILE A 35 -22.79 -8.51 11.85
C ILE A 35 -21.47 -8.38 12.63
N ARG A 36 -21.30 -9.23 13.66
CA ARG A 36 -20.04 -9.36 14.40
C ARG A 36 -19.06 -10.23 13.63
N PHE A 37 -17.81 -9.79 13.53
CA PHE A 37 -16.78 -10.60 12.89
C PHE A 37 -16.59 -11.93 13.65
N PRO A 38 -16.46 -13.08 12.97
CA PRO A 38 -16.37 -14.38 13.63
C PRO A 38 -15.02 -14.57 14.34
N MET A 39 -15.03 -14.50 15.69
CA MET A 39 -13.82 -14.57 16.54
C MET A 39 -12.92 -15.75 16.24
N TRP A 40 -13.52 -16.94 16.29
CA TRP A 40 -12.81 -18.19 16.07
C TRP A 40 -12.31 -18.30 14.63
N GLY A 41 -13.05 -17.78 13.65
CA GLY A 41 -12.62 -17.75 12.25
C GLY A 41 -11.34 -16.94 12.05
N GLY A 42 -11.32 -15.71 12.59
CA GLY A 42 -10.13 -14.85 12.55
C GLY A 42 -8.93 -15.44 13.29
N LEU A 43 -9.16 -15.99 14.49
CA LEU A 43 -8.12 -16.62 15.31
C LEU A 43 -7.49 -17.82 14.59
N MET A 44 -8.32 -18.72 14.04
CA MET A 44 -7.87 -19.90 13.30
C MET A 44 -7.14 -19.51 12.01
N ALA A 45 -7.62 -18.48 11.29
CA ALA A 45 -6.93 -17.96 10.11
C ALA A 45 -5.53 -17.45 10.47
N PHE A 46 -5.40 -16.68 11.54
CA PHE A 46 -4.14 -16.11 11.98
C PHE A 46 -3.15 -17.19 12.48
N LEU A 47 -3.60 -18.05 13.40
CA LEU A 47 -2.76 -19.10 13.98
C LEU A 47 -2.40 -20.18 12.95
N GLY A 48 -3.35 -20.55 12.08
CA GLY A 48 -3.11 -21.47 10.98
C GLY A 48 -2.05 -20.95 10.02
N ALA A 49 -2.19 -19.69 9.58
CA ALA A 49 -1.19 -19.04 8.75
C ALA A 49 0.19 -18.99 9.43
N LEU A 50 0.24 -18.56 10.70
CA LEU A 50 1.46 -18.50 11.51
C LEU A 50 2.15 -19.88 11.61
N GLY A 51 1.37 -20.92 11.92
CA GLY A 51 1.86 -22.29 12.08
C GLY A 51 2.39 -22.88 10.77
N ILE A 52 1.66 -22.72 9.67
CA ILE A 52 2.07 -23.17 8.34
C ILE A 52 3.38 -22.49 7.94
N THR A 53 3.45 -21.14 8.02
CA THR A 53 4.67 -20.42 7.65
C THR A 53 5.85 -20.83 8.53
N HIS A 54 5.66 -20.96 9.85
CA HIS A 54 6.71 -21.40 10.76
C HIS A 54 7.22 -22.80 10.43
N PHE A 55 6.31 -23.75 10.17
CA PHE A 55 6.65 -25.12 9.78
C PHE A 55 7.51 -25.14 8.51
N PHE A 56 7.10 -24.44 7.45
CA PHE A 56 7.83 -24.41 6.19
C PHE A 56 9.18 -23.70 6.29
N MET A 57 9.29 -22.62 7.09
CA MET A 57 10.56 -21.93 7.31
C MET A 57 11.61 -22.81 7.99
N THR A 58 11.20 -23.75 8.84
CA THR A 58 12.16 -24.62 9.55
C THR A 58 12.75 -25.75 8.71
N ARG A 59 12.12 -26.12 7.58
CA ARG A 59 12.47 -27.33 6.82
C ARG A 59 13.05 -27.09 5.42
N ASN A 60 13.36 -25.84 5.05
CA ASN A 60 13.96 -25.48 3.76
C ASN A 60 13.23 -26.07 2.52
N TYR A 61 11.91 -26.22 2.58
CA TYR A 61 11.14 -26.70 1.43
C TYR A 61 11.18 -25.71 0.26
N ARG A 62 10.93 -26.21 -0.96
CA ARG A 62 10.75 -25.37 -2.15
C ARG A 62 9.55 -24.44 -1.96
N ARG A 63 9.64 -23.21 -2.48
CA ARG A 63 8.63 -22.13 -2.28
C ARG A 63 7.22 -22.48 -2.78
N ILE A 64 7.08 -23.41 -3.73
CA ILE A 64 5.78 -23.84 -4.23
C ILE A 64 4.91 -24.52 -3.15
N TRP A 65 5.51 -25.29 -2.25
CA TRP A 65 4.80 -26.03 -1.22
C TRP A 65 4.10 -25.14 -0.19
N PRO A 66 4.77 -24.16 0.46
CA PRO A 66 4.08 -23.26 1.38
C PRO A 66 2.97 -22.49 0.68
N VAL A 67 3.14 -22.07 -0.59
CA VAL A 67 2.11 -21.35 -1.32
C VAL A 67 0.88 -22.23 -1.60
N LEU A 68 1.08 -23.47 -2.04
CA LEU A 68 -0.01 -24.42 -2.24
C LEU A 68 -0.74 -24.73 -0.92
N VAL A 69 -0.01 -24.99 0.15
CA VAL A 69 -0.63 -25.28 1.46
C VAL A 69 -1.36 -24.05 2.01
N HIS A 70 -0.79 -22.84 1.87
CA HIS A 70 -1.50 -21.63 2.26
C HIS A 70 -2.78 -21.42 1.45
N ALA A 71 -2.74 -21.64 0.13
CA ALA A 71 -3.92 -21.51 -0.73
C ALA A 71 -5.01 -22.54 -0.37
N CYS A 72 -4.63 -23.81 -0.18
CA CYS A 72 -5.56 -24.87 0.20
C CYS A 72 -6.19 -24.60 1.57
N CYS A 73 -5.39 -24.27 2.59
CA CYS A 73 -5.91 -24.02 3.94
C CYS A 73 -6.75 -22.74 4.02
N ALA A 74 -6.35 -21.67 3.31
CA ALA A 74 -7.16 -20.45 3.25
C ALA A 74 -8.49 -20.70 2.53
N GLY A 75 -8.50 -21.45 1.43
CA GLY A 75 -9.71 -21.83 0.71
C GLY A 75 -10.65 -22.69 1.57
N PHE A 76 -10.10 -23.68 2.28
CA PHE A 76 -10.86 -24.52 3.21
C PHE A 76 -11.49 -23.71 4.35
N LEU A 77 -10.73 -22.78 4.95
CA LEU A 77 -11.21 -21.92 6.03
C LEU A 77 -12.29 -20.95 5.53
N CYS A 78 -12.14 -20.39 4.32
CA CYS A 78 -13.18 -19.59 3.69
C CYS A 78 -14.46 -20.40 3.46
N ARG A 79 -14.35 -21.67 3.02
CA ARG A 79 -15.51 -22.54 2.83
C ARG A 79 -16.21 -22.84 4.16
N ILE A 80 -15.49 -23.21 5.21
CA ILE A 80 -16.09 -23.44 6.54
C ILE A 80 -16.85 -22.22 7.02
N LEU A 81 -16.25 -21.03 6.89
CA LEU A 81 -16.88 -19.80 7.36
C LEU A 81 -18.07 -19.40 6.49
N PHE A 82 -18.01 -19.67 5.19
CA PHE A 82 -19.16 -19.49 4.31
C PHE A 82 -20.35 -20.35 4.73
N ILE A 83 -20.11 -21.64 5.03
CA ILE A 83 -21.15 -22.55 5.52
C ILE A 83 -21.74 -22.03 6.84
N ASN A 84 -20.88 -21.62 7.78
CA ASN A 84 -21.32 -21.13 9.09
C ASN A 84 -22.06 -19.78 9.05
N LEU A 85 -21.86 -18.96 8.02
CA LEU A 85 -22.52 -17.65 7.91
C LEU A 85 -23.87 -17.71 7.17
N PHE A 86 -24.04 -18.65 6.24
CA PHE A 86 -25.16 -18.66 5.29
C PHE A 86 -25.94 -19.98 5.23
N ASP A 87 -25.72 -20.90 6.18
CA ASP A 87 -26.41 -22.19 6.27
C ASP A 87 -26.46 -22.94 4.93
N ASP A 88 -25.30 -23.03 4.26
CA ASP A 88 -25.07 -23.65 2.95
C ASP A 88 -25.78 -23.03 1.73
N LEU A 89 -26.62 -22.01 1.91
CA LEU A 89 -27.28 -21.32 0.80
C LEU A 89 -26.37 -20.23 0.21
N PRO A 90 -26.31 -20.08 -1.13
CA PRO A 90 -25.59 -18.98 -1.73
C PRO A 90 -26.23 -17.65 -1.31
N PRO A 91 -25.44 -16.59 -1.07
CA PRO A 91 -25.96 -15.27 -0.75
C PRO A 91 -26.93 -14.82 -1.84
N GLN A 92 -28.18 -14.59 -1.45
CA GLN A 92 -29.28 -14.26 -2.35
C GLN A 92 -29.40 -12.76 -2.59
N THR A 93 -28.88 -11.95 -1.67
CA THR A 93 -28.99 -10.48 -1.70
C THR A 93 -27.63 -9.82 -1.89
N ASN A 94 -27.61 -8.63 -2.51
CA ASN A 94 -26.40 -7.83 -2.69
C ASN A 94 -25.70 -7.53 -1.35
N ILE A 95 -26.47 -7.34 -0.27
CA ILE A 95 -25.92 -7.06 1.05
C ILE A 95 -25.21 -8.28 1.64
N GLN A 96 -25.73 -9.49 1.40
CA GLN A 96 -25.07 -10.75 1.80
C GLN A 96 -23.79 -11.00 1.01
N TRP A 97 -23.76 -10.68 -0.30
CA TRP A 97 -22.54 -10.71 -1.09
C TRP A 97 -21.48 -9.74 -0.54
N TYR A 98 -21.88 -8.51 -0.20
CA TYR A 98 -21.00 -7.53 0.43
C TYR A 98 -20.47 -8.02 1.79
N GLN A 99 -21.35 -8.54 2.65
CA GLN A 99 -20.98 -9.15 3.94
C GLN A 99 -19.97 -10.28 3.77
N THR A 100 -20.23 -11.20 2.83
CA THR A 100 -19.34 -12.32 2.51
C THR A 100 -17.97 -11.81 2.09
N LEU A 101 -17.94 -10.89 1.13
CA LEU A 101 -16.70 -10.32 0.60
C LEU A 101 -15.92 -9.61 1.72
N LEU A 102 -16.59 -8.83 2.55
CA LEU A 102 -15.98 -8.12 3.67
C LEU A 102 -15.34 -9.09 4.67
N VAL A 103 -16.06 -10.14 5.07
CA VAL A 103 -15.54 -11.17 5.99
C VAL A 103 -14.36 -11.92 5.38
N VAL A 104 -14.44 -12.32 4.10
CA VAL A 104 -13.33 -12.98 3.38
C VAL A 104 -12.10 -12.08 3.29
N LEU A 105 -12.27 -10.79 3.01
CA LEU A 105 -11.17 -9.82 2.97
C LEU A 105 -10.51 -9.66 4.35
N LEU A 106 -11.31 -9.52 5.41
CA LEU A 106 -10.81 -9.43 6.78
C LEU A 106 -10.08 -10.71 7.20
N LEU A 107 -10.60 -11.89 6.87
CA LEU A 107 -9.90 -13.17 7.10
C LEU A 107 -8.58 -13.24 6.33
N GLY A 108 -8.56 -12.76 5.08
CA GLY A 108 -7.35 -12.61 4.29
C GLY A 108 -6.31 -11.72 4.98
N LEU A 109 -6.74 -10.63 5.63
CA LEU A 109 -5.86 -9.78 6.43
C LEU A 109 -5.31 -10.49 7.67
N PHE A 110 -6.14 -11.26 8.40
CA PHE A 110 -5.68 -12.08 9.52
C PHE A 110 -4.67 -13.14 9.07
N TRP A 111 -4.95 -13.81 7.96
CA TRP A 111 -4.06 -14.79 7.34
C TRP A 111 -2.71 -14.14 6.96
N TYR A 112 -2.75 -13.01 6.26
CA TYR A 112 -1.56 -12.26 5.88
C TYR A 112 -0.75 -11.77 7.09
N LYS A 113 -1.41 -11.31 8.14
CA LYS A 113 -0.72 -10.87 9.36
C LYS A 113 -0.10 -12.04 10.11
N GLY A 114 -0.75 -13.20 10.14
CA GLY A 114 -0.20 -14.44 10.70
C GLY A 114 1.06 -14.90 9.95
N THR A 115 1.04 -14.92 8.61
CA THR A 115 2.25 -15.25 7.82
C THR A 115 3.36 -14.23 8.05
N ARG A 116 3.04 -12.93 8.05
CA ARG A 116 4.03 -11.86 8.25
C ARG A 116 4.64 -11.88 9.65
N LEU A 117 3.90 -12.29 10.67
CA LEU A 117 4.42 -12.44 12.03
C LEU A 117 5.45 -13.57 12.10
N ALA A 118 5.24 -14.68 11.38
CA ALA A 118 6.18 -15.80 11.32
C ALA A 118 7.54 -15.37 10.74
N THR A 119 7.53 -14.51 9.72
CA THR A 119 8.73 -14.03 9.02
C THR A 119 9.36 -12.78 9.64
N ARG A 120 8.70 -12.16 10.64
CA ARG A 120 9.14 -10.86 11.18
C ARG A 120 10.44 -11.01 11.96
N SER A 121 11.34 -10.03 11.81
CA SER A 121 12.49 -9.91 12.70
C SER A 121 12.00 -9.67 14.14
N ARG A 122 12.65 -10.32 15.10
CA ARG A 122 12.32 -10.20 16.52
C ARG A 122 13.20 -9.18 17.25
N SER A 123 13.75 -8.24 16.48
CA SER A 123 14.55 -7.16 17.06
C SER A 123 13.67 -6.29 17.94
N TYR A 124 14.24 -5.79 19.03
CA TYR A 124 13.57 -4.88 19.96
C TYR A 124 12.95 -3.69 19.21
N GLN A 125 13.70 -3.05 18.30
CA GLN A 125 13.18 -1.93 17.50
C GLN A 125 11.97 -2.32 16.65
N SER A 126 11.98 -3.50 16.02
CA SER A 126 10.83 -3.94 15.22
C SER A 126 9.60 -4.18 16.09
N ILE A 127 9.78 -4.63 17.34
CA ILE A 127 8.68 -4.86 18.28
C ILE A 127 8.16 -3.52 18.83
N CYS A 128 9.03 -2.57 19.17
CA CYS A 128 8.65 -1.19 19.53
C CYS A 128 7.82 -0.54 18.43
N ASN A 129 8.31 -0.53 17.19
CA ASN A 129 7.59 0.06 16.07
C ASN A 129 6.20 -0.59 15.87
N HIS A 130 6.06 -1.89 16.17
CA HIS A 130 4.77 -2.57 16.05
C HIS A 130 3.85 -2.29 17.22
N PHE A 131 4.40 -2.17 18.42
CA PHE A 131 3.67 -1.76 19.60
C PHE A 131 3.10 -0.36 19.43
N ASP A 132 3.90 0.58 18.93
CA ASP A 132 3.48 1.96 18.67
C ASP A 132 2.44 2.02 17.54
N LEU A 133 2.59 1.19 16.50
CA LEU A 133 1.60 1.07 15.44
C LEU A 133 0.26 0.56 15.98
N GLY A 134 0.26 -0.49 16.79
CA GLY A 134 -0.98 -1.03 17.35
C GLY A 134 -1.68 -0.06 18.31
N ILE A 135 -0.92 0.69 19.13
CA ILE A 135 -1.46 1.80 19.94
C ILE A 135 -2.08 2.85 19.04
N SER A 136 -1.36 3.30 18.02
CA SER A 136 -1.84 4.33 17.09
C SER A 136 -3.13 3.90 16.40
N MET A 137 -3.22 2.63 15.99
CA MET A 137 -4.42 2.06 15.36
C MET A 137 -5.59 1.93 16.34
N LEU A 138 -5.35 1.53 17.59
CA LEU A 138 -6.40 1.46 18.63
C LEU A 138 -6.88 2.86 19.05
N PHE A 139 -5.97 3.82 19.15
CA PHE A 139 -6.29 5.21 19.43
C PHE A 139 -7.15 5.81 18.31
N LEU A 140 -6.74 5.65 17.05
CA LEU A 140 -7.50 6.08 15.88
C LEU A 140 -8.91 5.46 15.87
N LEU A 141 -9.02 4.17 16.18
CA LEU A 141 -10.32 3.48 16.28
C LEU A 141 -11.23 4.13 17.34
N THR A 142 -10.68 4.42 18.52
CA THR A 142 -11.44 5.09 19.59
C THR A 142 -11.85 6.51 19.19
N CYS A 143 -10.99 7.27 18.52
CA CYS A 143 -11.34 8.59 17.99
C CYS A 143 -12.49 8.53 16.98
N ILE A 144 -12.46 7.55 16.06
CA ILE A 144 -13.53 7.37 15.07
C ILE A 144 -14.85 7.03 15.78
N LYS A 145 -14.83 6.10 16.75
CA LYS A 145 -16.02 5.76 17.54
C LYS A 145 -16.59 6.96 18.28
N PHE A 146 -15.72 7.73 18.92
CA PHE A 146 -16.10 8.93 19.64
C PHE A 146 -16.74 9.98 18.72
N ILE A 147 -16.19 10.18 17.52
CA ILE A 147 -16.77 11.09 16.52
C ILE A 147 -18.14 10.61 16.04
N LEU A 148 -18.30 9.29 15.81
CA LEU A 148 -19.59 8.72 15.39
C LEU A 148 -20.67 8.88 16.47
N GLU A 149 -20.30 8.66 17.72
CA GLU A 149 -21.19 8.83 18.87
C GLU A 149 -21.61 10.30 19.04
N LEU A 150 -20.64 11.23 19.05
CA LEU A 150 -20.93 12.66 19.25
C LEU A 150 -21.66 13.32 18.07
N LYS A 151 -21.29 13.00 16.82
CA LYS A 151 -21.83 13.70 15.65
C LYS A 151 -23.07 13.04 15.05
N VAL A 152 -23.14 11.71 15.09
CA VAL A 152 -24.18 10.95 14.38
C VAL A 152 -25.19 10.37 15.38
N ASN A 153 -24.92 10.45 16.69
CA ASN A 153 -25.72 9.84 17.74
C ASN A 153 -25.95 8.33 17.51
N ILE A 154 -25.00 7.67 16.82
CA ILE A 154 -25.01 6.23 16.60
C ILE A 154 -24.21 5.61 17.73
N VAL A 155 -24.93 5.09 18.73
CA VAL A 155 -24.34 4.31 19.81
C VAL A 155 -24.07 2.90 19.29
N LEU A 156 -22.81 2.62 18.94
CA LEU A 156 -22.37 1.27 18.64
C LEU A 156 -22.18 0.53 19.97
N GLU A 157 -23.12 -0.34 20.36
CA GLU A 157 -23.07 -1.20 21.56
C GLU A 157 -21.93 -2.25 21.49
N GLU A 158 -20.69 -1.79 21.45
CA GLU A 158 -19.52 -2.66 21.39
C GLU A 158 -18.69 -2.58 22.66
N SER A 159 -19.05 -3.39 23.64
CA SER A 159 -18.27 -3.59 24.88
C SER A 159 -16.92 -4.30 24.66
N PHE A 160 -16.55 -4.62 23.41
CA PHE A 160 -15.39 -5.46 23.11
C PHE A 160 -14.09 -4.66 22.91
N THR A 161 -14.15 -3.43 22.39
CA THR A 161 -12.95 -2.64 22.09
C THR A 161 -12.11 -2.33 23.33
N PHE A 162 -12.73 -1.90 24.43
CA PHE A 162 -12.01 -1.62 25.68
C PHE A 162 -11.36 -2.88 26.28
N ARG A 163 -12.03 -4.03 26.17
CA ARG A 163 -11.46 -5.32 26.61
C ARG A 163 -10.21 -5.69 25.81
N LEU A 164 -10.22 -5.46 24.50
CA LEU A 164 -9.07 -5.70 23.62
C LEU A 164 -7.93 -4.71 23.87
N ILE A 165 -8.23 -3.44 24.14
CA ILE A 165 -7.21 -2.46 24.57
C ILE A 165 -6.56 -2.94 25.88
N GLY A 166 -7.38 -3.37 26.85
CA GLY A 166 -6.90 -3.93 28.11
C GLY A 166 -6.04 -5.17 27.94
N ALA A 167 -6.35 -6.06 26.99
CA ALA A 167 -5.54 -7.23 26.66
C ALA A 167 -4.28 -6.89 25.84
N TYR A 168 -4.33 -5.86 24.99
CA TYR A 168 -3.23 -5.45 24.12
C TYR A 168 -1.99 -5.03 24.94
N PHE A 169 -2.18 -4.20 25.97
CA PHE A 169 -1.09 -3.68 26.80
C PHE A 169 -0.24 -4.77 27.48
N PRO A 170 -0.79 -5.76 28.22
CA PRO A 170 0.03 -6.79 28.85
C PRO A 170 0.78 -7.63 27.81
N PHE A 171 0.15 -8.00 26.68
CA PHE A 171 0.85 -8.72 25.61
C PHE A 171 1.98 -7.88 24.99
N GLY A 172 1.75 -6.60 24.73
CA GLY A 172 2.76 -5.70 24.18
C GLY A 172 3.94 -5.46 25.14
N LEU A 173 3.65 -5.23 26.42
CA LEU A 173 4.68 -5.05 27.45
C LEU A 173 5.52 -6.31 27.66
N ILE A 174 4.89 -7.49 27.67
CA ILE A 174 5.61 -8.77 27.75
C ILE A 174 6.52 -8.95 26.52
N ALA A 175 6.04 -8.61 25.31
CA ALA A 175 6.83 -8.69 24.09
C ALA A 175 8.05 -7.74 24.10
N LEU A 176 7.85 -6.49 24.55
CA LEU A 176 8.92 -5.50 24.72
C LEU A 176 9.96 -5.97 25.75
N PHE A 177 9.52 -6.46 26.90
CA PHE A 177 10.42 -6.96 27.94
C PHE A 177 11.25 -8.17 27.49
N LEU A 178 10.62 -9.13 26.81
CA LEU A 178 11.29 -10.33 26.34
C LEU A 178 12.32 -10.01 25.24
N SER A 179 12.01 -9.09 24.33
CA SER A 179 12.91 -8.69 23.26
C SER A 179 14.06 -7.78 23.72
N TYR A 180 13.86 -6.96 24.75
CA TYR A 180 14.92 -6.13 25.32
C TYR A 180 16.08 -6.96 25.88
N ASN A 181 15.77 -8.08 26.54
CA ASN A 181 16.76 -8.97 27.14
C ASN A 181 17.65 -9.70 26.11
N GLU A 182 17.34 -9.63 24.81
CA GLU A 182 18.16 -10.25 23.75
C GLU A 182 19.38 -9.41 23.35
N MET A 183 19.37 -8.10 23.59
CA MET A 183 20.40 -7.21 23.05
C MET A 183 21.80 -7.38 23.67
N GLY A 184 21.99 -8.26 24.67
CA GLY A 184 23.23 -9.00 24.97
C GLY A 184 24.54 -8.25 25.21
N GLY A 185 24.65 -6.97 24.87
CA GLY A 185 25.80 -6.13 25.19
C GLY A 185 25.81 -5.90 26.68
N GLU A 186 27.00 -5.95 27.27
CA GLU A 186 27.31 -5.44 28.60
C GLU A 186 26.87 -3.97 28.66
N LYS A 187 25.59 -3.74 28.93
CA LYS A 187 25.10 -2.40 29.18
C LYS A 187 25.58 -2.06 30.58
N THR A 188 26.50 -1.10 30.64
CA THR A 188 26.95 -0.31 31.79
C THR A 188 25.80 0.47 32.46
N TYR A 189 24.64 -0.16 32.65
CA TYR A 189 23.69 0.33 33.62
C TYR A 189 24.15 -0.13 35.00
N LEU A 190 24.38 0.85 35.88
CA LEU A 190 24.64 0.63 37.31
C LEU A 190 23.63 -0.39 37.84
N LYS A 191 24.14 -1.48 38.41
CA LYS A 191 23.43 -2.72 38.79
C LYS A 191 22.20 -2.55 39.72
N GLY A 192 21.85 -1.33 40.13
CA GLY A 192 20.69 -1.00 40.99
C GLY A 192 19.55 -0.22 40.33
N PHE A 193 19.73 0.42 39.17
CA PHE A 193 18.70 1.33 38.60
C PHE A 193 17.64 0.65 37.71
N ARG A 194 17.80 -0.65 37.46
CA ARG A 194 16.92 -1.41 36.55
C ARG A 194 15.48 -1.51 37.03
N ILE A 195 15.27 -1.59 38.35
CA ILE A 195 13.93 -1.68 38.97
C ILE A 195 13.22 -0.34 38.87
N TYR A 196 13.94 0.76 39.09
CA TYR A 196 13.37 2.12 39.03
C TYR A 196 12.96 2.52 37.61
N GLY A 197 13.73 2.15 36.59
CA GLY A 197 13.34 2.40 35.20
C GLY A 197 12.04 1.68 34.80
N ILE A 198 11.89 0.42 35.24
CA ILE A 198 10.66 -0.35 35.03
C ILE A 198 9.50 0.30 35.79
N LEU A 199 9.70 0.63 37.07
CA LEU A 199 8.70 1.28 37.91
C LEU A 199 8.23 2.59 37.26
N ILE A 200 9.15 3.49 36.90
CA ILE A 200 8.83 4.78 36.27
C ILE A 200 8.07 4.58 34.94
N SER A 201 8.48 3.63 34.10
CA SER A 201 7.76 3.37 32.84
C SER A 201 6.34 2.87 33.08
N VAL A 202 6.16 1.97 34.05
CA VAL A 202 4.84 1.44 34.42
C VAL A 202 3.98 2.55 35.01
N THR A 203 4.50 3.35 35.95
CA THR A 203 3.76 4.46 36.56
C THR A 203 3.38 5.51 35.54
N SER A 204 4.27 5.84 34.60
CA SER A 204 4.02 6.82 33.55
C SER A 204 2.95 6.34 32.57
N ILE A 205 2.98 5.05 32.18
CA ILE A 205 1.93 4.44 31.36
C ILE A 205 0.60 4.43 32.12
N LEU A 206 0.60 4.08 33.41
CA LEU A 206 -0.62 4.07 34.23
C LEU A 206 -1.23 5.47 34.34
N LEU A 207 -0.41 6.50 34.53
CA LEU A 207 -0.86 7.90 34.54
C LEU A 207 -1.43 8.33 33.19
N LEU A 208 -0.77 8.00 32.08
CA LEU A 208 -1.28 8.30 30.74
C LEU A 208 -2.60 7.60 30.44
N VAL A 209 -2.73 6.33 30.86
CA VAL A 209 -3.98 5.57 30.73
C VAL A 209 -5.08 6.19 31.59
N CYS A 210 -4.80 6.53 32.85
CA CYS A 210 -5.77 7.19 33.72
C CYS A 210 -6.20 8.55 33.16
N MET A 211 -5.27 9.37 32.66
CA MET A 211 -5.56 10.67 32.07
C MET A 211 -6.36 10.55 30.77
N GLY A 212 -5.96 9.63 29.87
CA GLY A 212 -6.69 9.37 28.63
C GLY A 212 -8.10 8.84 28.90
N SER A 213 -8.24 7.93 29.87
CA SER A 213 -9.53 7.42 30.32
C SER A 213 -10.41 8.56 30.86
N PHE A 214 -9.86 9.43 31.72
CA PHE A 214 -10.57 10.58 32.27
C PHE A 214 -11.09 11.52 31.17
N LEU A 215 -10.26 11.83 30.17
CA LEU A 215 -10.65 12.66 29.02
C LEU A 215 -11.73 12.00 28.15
N LEU A 216 -11.63 10.69 27.92
CA LEU A 216 -12.64 9.94 27.16
C LEU A 216 -13.99 9.87 27.90
N PHE A 217 -13.97 9.79 29.24
CA PHE A 217 -15.18 9.79 30.06
C PHE A 217 -15.73 11.18 30.34
N GLN A 218 -15.03 12.26 29.97
CA GLN A 218 -15.50 13.62 30.19
C GLN A 218 -16.93 13.86 29.69
N PRO A 219 -17.32 13.57 28.43
CA PRO A 219 -18.68 13.83 27.96
C PRO A 219 -19.74 12.98 28.67
N LEU A 220 -19.40 11.74 29.05
CA LEU A 220 -20.27 10.87 29.84
C LEU A 220 -20.51 11.48 31.22
N MET A 221 -19.44 11.94 31.88
CA MET A 221 -19.52 12.65 33.16
C MET A 221 -20.26 13.98 33.04
N THR A 222 -20.14 14.70 31.92
CA THR A 222 -20.90 15.93 31.66
C THR A 222 -22.39 15.63 31.47
N SER A 223 -22.75 14.59 30.70
CA SER A 223 -24.14 14.15 30.54
C SER A 223 -24.76 13.69 31.85
N TYR A 224 -24.02 12.96 32.69
CA TYR A 224 -24.48 12.60 34.03
C TYR A 224 -24.59 13.82 34.94
N ALA A 225 -23.63 14.75 34.88
CA ALA A 225 -23.69 16.00 35.64
C ALA A 225 -24.91 16.84 35.23
N GLU A 226 -25.27 16.90 33.95
CA GLU A 226 -26.47 17.57 33.46
C GLU A 226 -27.76 16.87 33.89
N SER A 227 -27.78 15.53 33.87
CA SER A 227 -28.92 14.73 34.35
C SER A 227 -29.13 14.87 35.86
N VAL A 228 -28.03 14.86 36.63
CA VAL A 228 -28.05 15.12 38.07
C VAL A 228 -28.42 16.57 38.34
N TYR A 229 -27.90 17.52 37.58
CA TYR A 229 -28.23 18.94 37.71
C TYR A 229 -29.71 19.19 37.42
N THR A 230 -30.29 18.56 36.41
CA THR A 230 -31.73 18.66 36.11
C THR A 230 -32.58 17.98 37.18
N GLY A 231 -32.19 16.80 37.69
CA GLY A 231 -32.84 16.15 38.82
C GLY A 231 -32.79 17.00 40.10
N ILE A 232 -31.62 17.57 40.39
CA ILE A 232 -31.44 18.53 41.48
C ILE A 232 -32.30 19.76 41.21
N LYS A 233 -32.35 20.31 39.99
CA LYS A 233 -33.17 21.48 39.63
C LYS A 233 -34.67 21.23 39.81
N ILE A 234 -35.15 20.03 39.53
CA ILE A 234 -36.55 19.61 39.79
C ILE A 234 -36.81 19.56 41.29
N THR A 235 -35.92 18.94 42.06
CA THR A 235 -36.06 18.78 43.52
C THR A 235 -35.87 20.11 44.27
N THR A 236 -34.90 20.90 43.83
CA THR A 236 -34.67 22.28 44.27
C THR A 236 -35.65 23.23 43.64
N GLY A 237 -36.65 22.83 42.84
CA GLY A 237 -37.73 23.71 42.42
C GLY A 237 -38.48 24.33 43.60
N TRP A 238 -38.53 23.63 44.75
CA TRP A 238 -39.08 24.13 46.01
C TRP A 238 -38.12 25.05 46.78
N ILE A 239 -36.81 24.84 46.65
CA ILE A 239 -35.75 25.63 47.32
C ILE A 239 -35.27 26.80 46.43
N GLY A 240 -35.55 26.72 45.14
CA GLY A 240 -35.17 27.63 44.08
C GLY A 240 -35.66 29.05 44.32
N PRO A 241 -36.91 29.28 44.82
CA PRO A 241 -37.35 30.61 45.24
C PRO A 241 -36.49 31.19 46.36
N PHE A 242 -36.04 30.37 47.31
CA PHE A 242 -35.18 30.82 48.43
C PHE A 242 -33.77 31.16 47.95
N ILE A 243 -33.13 30.30 47.17
CA ILE A 243 -31.79 30.55 46.59
C ILE A 243 -31.85 31.73 45.60
N LYS A 244 -32.90 31.81 44.79
CA LYS A 244 -33.14 32.94 43.87
C LYS A 244 -33.41 34.23 44.63
N SER A 245 -34.13 34.21 45.77
CA SER A 245 -34.28 35.39 46.63
C SER A 245 -32.98 35.82 47.28
N ILE A 246 -32.13 34.88 47.71
CA ILE A 246 -30.79 35.17 48.27
C ILE A 246 -29.85 35.72 47.19
N LEU A 247 -29.85 35.13 45.98
CA LEU A 247 -29.04 35.60 44.85
C LEU A 247 -29.56 36.90 44.25
N LEU A 248 -30.88 37.10 44.15
CA LEU A 248 -31.46 38.38 43.75
C LEU A 248 -31.22 39.44 44.84
N PHE A 249 -31.21 39.08 46.12
CA PHE A 249 -30.80 40.00 47.18
C PHE A 249 -29.32 40.39 47.04
N LEU A 250 -28.46 39.47 46.58
CA LEU A 250 -27.02 39.72 46.39
C LEU A 250 -26.68 40.43 45.07
N ILE A 251 -27.49 40.28 44.02
CA ILE A 251 -27.17 40.70 42.63
C ILE A 251 -28.13 41.79 42.12
N ARG A 252 -29.17 42.18 42.86
CA ARG A 252 -30.10 43.27 42.48
C ARG A 252 -29.45 44.64 42.69
N ASN A 253 -28.47 44.95 41.85
CA ASN A 253 -28.33 46.28 41.32
C ASN A 253 -28.05 46.16 39.81
N GLN A 254 -28.83 46.89 39.02
CA GLN A 254 -28.79 47.01 37.55
C GLN A 254 -29.67 46.04 36.73
N GLY A 255 -30.86 46.54 36.37
CA GLY A 255 -31.10 46.88 34.97
C GLY A 255 -31.54 45.76 34.03
N PHE A 256 -32.83 45.43 34.11
CA PHE A 256 -33.70 45.03 33.01
C PHE A 256 -33.22 45.46 31.60
N LEU A 257 -33.22 44.55 30.63
CA LEU A 257 -34.00 44.71 29.38
C LEU A 257 -34.07 43.40 28.58
N ALA A 258 -35.31 43.06 28.25
CA ALA A 258 -35.76 41.90 27.49
C ALA A 258 -35.41 42.01 25.99
N LYS A 259 -35.48 40.89 25.25
CA LYS A 259 -36.62 40.58 24.36
C LYS A 259 -36.29 39.47 23.35
N ASN A 260 -37.25 38.56 23.23
CA ASN A 260 -37.40 37.45 22.29
C ASN A 260 -37.23 37.83 20.81
N GLN A 261 -36.77 36.90 19.96
CA GLN A 261 -37.58 36.39 18.83
C GLN A 261 -36.90 35.21 18.09
N ALA A 262 -37.71 34.17 17.86
CA ALA A 262 -37.54 33.14 16.84
C ALA A 262 -37.87 33.70 15.45
N VAL A 263 -37.44 33.03 14.36
CA VAL A 263 -38.20 32.83 13.10
C VAL A 263 -37.41 32.02 12.05
N ASN A 264 -38.10 31.00 11.55
CA ASN A 264 -38.16 30.36 10.22
C ASN A 264 -37.02 29.57 9.55
N GLU A 265 -37.42 28.31 9.32
CA GLU A 265 -37.24 27.45 8.15
C GLU A 265 -37.28 28.16 6.79
N GLY A 266 -36.46 27.64 5.86
CA GLY A 266 -36.55 27.92 4.43
C GLY A 266 -35.80 26.84 3.64
N GLY A 267 -36.54 25.84 3.17
CA GLY A 267 -36.04 24.76 2.33
C GLY A 267 -35.72 25.20 0.90
N GLY A 268 -34.67 24.63 0.32
CA GLY A 268 -34.28 24.79 -1.08
C GLY A 268 -34.08 23.43 -1.74
N SER A 269 -34.90 23.15 -2.74
CA SER A 269 -34.97 21.90 -3.53
C SER A 269 -33.78 21.72 -4.49
N LEU A 270 -33.30 20.47 -4.56
CA LEU A 270 -32.25 19.97 -5.46
C LEU A 270 -32.71 19.94 -6.93
N GLY A 271 -31.96 20.62 -7.81
CA GLY A 271 -32.04 20.47 -9.26
C GLY A 271 -31.20 19.28 -9.75
N LEU A 272 -31.86 18.31 -10.38
CA LEU A 272 -31.27 17.15 -11.05
C LEU A 272 -30.61 17.58 -12.38
N TYR A 273 -29.30 17.33 -12.50
CA TYR A 273 -28.54 17.50 -13.74
C TYR A 273 -28.85 16.34 -14.71
N GLN A 274 -29.51 16.67 -15.82
CA GLN A 274 -29.73 15.77 -16.95
C GLN A 274 -28.48 15.78 -17.82
N VAL A 275 -27.75 14.67 -17.85
CA VAL A 275 -26.54 14.49 -18.69
C VAL A 275 -26.99 14.15 -20.11
N SER A 276 -26.74 15.07 -21.04
CA SER A 276 -26.98 14.91 -22.48
C SER A 276 -26.26 13.69 -23.06
N HIS A 277 -27.03 12.90 -23.80
CA HIS A 277 -26.58 11.78 -24.60
C HIS A 277 -25.53 12.23 -25.64
N MET A 278 -24.41 11.52 -25.64
CA MET A 278 -23.23 11.76 -26.48
C MET A 278 -23.52 11.58 -27.98
N MET A 279 -22.93 12.52 -28.72
CA MET A 279 -22.85 12.67 -30.17
C MET A 279 -22.15 11.47 -30.83
N GLY A 280 -22.77 10.97 -31.91
CA GLY A 280 -22.34 9.81 -32.68
C GLY A 280 -21.01 9.99 -33.42
N LEU A 281 -20.21 8.92 -33.40
CA LEU A 281 -18.92 8.78 -34.07
C LEU A 281 -19.09 7.78 -35.22
N GLU A 282 -19.90 8.11 -36.24
CA GLU A 282 -20.22 7.24 -37.39
C GLU A 282 -19.14 7.25 -38.48
N ASN A 283 -17.87 7.14 -38.10
CA ASN A 283 -16.79 6.96 -39.08
C ASN A 283 -16.26 5.52 -38.98
N PRO A 284 -16.64 4.60 -39.91
CA PRO A 284 -16.28 3.18 -39.82
C PRO A 284 -14.77 2.93 -39.86
N ILE A 285 -14.01 3.82 -40.49
CA ILE A 285 -12.54 3.76 -40.51
C ILE A 285 -11.97 4.08 -39.12
N LEU A 286 -12.53 5.07 -38.44
CA LEU A 286 -12.10 5.47 -37.09
C LEU A 286 -12.46 4.39 -36.06
N ILE A 287 -13.64 3.78 -36.18
CA ILE A 287 -14.04 2.60 -35.40
C ILE A 287 -13.07 1.43 -35.65
N GLY A 288 -12.72 1.15 -36.91
CA GLY A 288 -11.75 0.10 -37.26
C GLY A 288 -10.36 0.33 -36.64
N ILE A 289 -9.87 1.58 -36.67
CA ILE A 289 -8.59 1.97 -36.03
C ILE A 289 -8.67 1.81 -34.51
N LEU A 290 -9.78 2.21 -33.88
CA LEU A 290 -10.00 2.05 -32.45
C LEU A 290 -10.04 0.58 -32.02
N ILE A 291 -10.75 -0.27 -32.76
CA ILE A 291 -10.81 -1.71 -32.50
C ILE A 291 -9.42 -2.34 -32.64
N PHE A 292 -8.66 -1.97 -33.68
CA PHE A 292 -7.29 -2.46 -33.86
C PHE A 292 -6.38 -2.02 -32.70
N LEU A 293 -6.42 -0.74 -32.31
CA LEU A 293 -5.67 -0.22 -31.17
C LEU A 293 -6.03 -0.94 -29.87
N PHE A 294 -7.33 -1.13 -29.61
CA PHE A 294 -7.82 -1.85 -28.44
C PHE A 294 -7.36 -3.30 -28.43
N SER A 295 -7.41 -3.99 -29.58
CA SER A 295 -6.90 -5.36 -29.73
C SER A 295 -5.40 -5.45 -29.46
N VAL A 296 -4.60 -4.48 -29.94
CA VAL A 296 -3.15 -4.43 -29.68
C VAL A 296 -2.87 -4.20 -28.19
N ILE A 297 -3.61 -3.29 -27.54
CA ILE A 297 -3.51 -3.03 -26.10
C ILE A 297 -3.90 -4.28 -25.31
N LEU A 298 -4.99 -4.95 -25.69
CA LEU A 298 -5.44 -6.19 -25.04
C LEU A 298 -4.42 -7.31 -25.19
N CYS A 299 -3.82 -7.47 -26.38
CA CYS A 299 -2.79 -8.46 -26.64
C CYS A 299 -1.50 -8.17 -25.83
N LEU A 300 -1.15 -6.88 -25.68
CA LEU A 300 -0.04 -6.44 -24.84
C LEU A 300 -0.30 -6.73 -23.35
N ILE A 301 -1.51 -6.43 -22.86
CA ILE A 301 -1.92 -6.74 -21.48
C ILE A 301 -1.85 -8.26 -21.25
N CYS A 302 -2.40 -9.05 -22.17
CA CYS A 302 -2.36 -10.51 -22.11
C CYS A 302 -0.91 -11.03 -22.06
N TYR A 303 -0.03 -10.54 -22.93
CA TYR A 303 1.40 -10.87 -22.90
C TYR A 303 2.06 -10.52 -21.57
N LEU A 304 1.80 -9.32 -21.02
CA LEU A 304 2.35 -8.90 -19.73
C LEU A 304 1.85 -9.76 -18.57
N VAL A 305 0.56 -10.13 -18.58
CA VAL A 305 -0.02 -11.05 -17.60
C VAL A 305 0.60 -12.44 -17.72
N CYS A 306 0.68 -13.02 -18.91
CA CYS A 306 1.33 -14.32 -19.13
C CYS A 306 2.79 -14.30 -18.67
N ARG A 307 3.53 -13.23 -18.96
CA ARG A 307 4.92 -13.07 -18.52
C ARG A 307 5.02 -12.95 -17.00
N LEU A 308 4.10 -12.25 -16.36
CA LEU A 308 4.01 -12.13 -14.90
C LEU A 308 3.70 -13.49 -14.25
N VAL A 309 2.74 -14.24 -14.80
CA VAL A 309 2.41 -15.59 -14.34
C VAL A 309 3.60 -16.53 -14.50
N TYR A 310 4.26 -16.53 -15.66
CA TYR A 310 5.47 -17.33 -15.90
C TYR A 310 6.60 -16.96 -14.92
N TRP A 311 6.79 -15.67 -14.65
CA TRP A 311 7.80 -15.21 -13.70
C TRP A 311 7.48 -15.63 -12.26
N ILE A 312 6.21 -15.49 -11.84
CA ILE A 312 5.74 -15.98 -10.53
C ILE A 312 5.96 -17.49 -10.44
N PHE A 313 5.62 -18.24 -11.50
CA PHE A 313 5.84 -19.68 -11.55
C PHE A 313 7.32 -20.06 -11.39
N LEU A 314 8.23 -19.40 -12.12
CA LEU A 314 9.66 -19.60 -11.95
C LEU A 314 10.14 -19.23 -10.54
N LEU A 315 9.60 -18.15 -9.97
CA LEU A 315 9.92 -17.72 -8.61
C LEU A 315 9.45 -18.75 -7.57
N LEU A 316 8.28 -19.37 -7.78
CA LEU A 316 7.73 -20.43 -6.93
C LEU A 316 8.57 -21.72 -7.01
N ILE A 317 9.18 -21.99 -8.16
CA ILE A 317 10.06 -23.15 -8.36
C ILE A 317 11.48 -22.89 -7.81
N SER A 318 11.94 -21.64 -7.84
CA SER A 318 13.27 -21.27 -7.36
C SER A 318 13.49 -21.72 -5.90
N LYS A 319 14.62 -22.40 -5.65
CA LYS A 319 15.05 -22.73 -4.28
C LYS A 319 15.38 -21.41 -3.55
N PRO A 320 14.96 -21.24 -2.29
CA PRO A 320 15.43 -20.11 -1.50
C PRO A 320 16.97 -20.18 -1.43
N PRO A 321 17.68 -19.03 -1.57
CA PRO A 321 19.13 -19.01 -1.44
C PRO A 321 19.51 -19.55 -0.06
N GLU A 322 20.50 -20.45 -0.02
CA GLU A 322 21.04 -20.96 1.25
C GLU A 322 21.58 -19.79 2.07
N THR A 323 21.20 -19.81 3.34
CA THR A 323 21.28 -18.71 4.29
C THR A 323 22.71 -18.19 4.49
N SER A 324 23.11 -17.16 3.74
CA SER A 324 24.18 -16.26 4.16
C SER A 324 23.55 -15.11 4.96
N ASN A 325 23.71 -15.20 6.29
CA ASN A 325 23.47 -14.18 7.33
C ASN A 325 22.59 -12.96 6.97
N VAL A 326 21.39 -12.97 7.54
CA VAL A 326 20.62 -11.81 8.05
C VAL A 326 20.82 -10.52 7.26
N ARG A 327 20.57 -10.56 5.96
CA ARG A 327 20.26 -9.34 5.22
C ARG A 327 18.76 -9.18 5.31
N GLU A 328 18.31 -8.02 5.81
CA GLU A 328 16.90 -7.62 5.84
C GLU A 328 16.29 -7.97 4.49
N ASP A 329 15.55 -9.07 4.45
CA ASP A 329 14.99 -9.62 3.23
C ASP A 329 13.88 -8.66 2.84
N THR A 330 14.26 -7.63 2.08
CA THR A 330 13.35 -6.69 1.44
C THR A 330 12.27 -7.54 0.78
N GLY A 331 11.06 -7.49 1.36
CA GLY A 331 10.05 -8.52 1.17
C GLY A 331 9.71 -8.75 -0.30
N MET A 332 9.02 -9.84 -0.61
CA MET A 332 8.54 -10.13 -1.96
C MET A 332 7.83 -8.93 -2.63
N LEU A 333 7.14 -8.10 -1.83
CA LEU A 333 6.54 -6.83 -2.24
C LEU A 333 7.53 -5.77 -2.72
N SER A 334 8.67 -5.58 -2.07
CA SER A 334 9.68 -4.63 -2.55
C SER A 334 10.41 -5.15 -3.79
N ARG A 335 10.55 -6.48 -3.95
CA ARG A 335 11.02 -7.08 -5.21
C ARG A 335 10.02 -6.90 -6.36
N LEU A 336 8.72 -6.98 -6.06
CA LEU A 336 7.66 -6.65 -7.02
C LEU A 336 7.68 -5.16 -7.38
N PHE A 337 7.80 -4.28 -6.39
CA PHE A 337 7.91 -2.83 -6.61
C PHE A 337 9.17 -2.46 -7.39
N SER A 338 10.32 -3.05 -7.07
CA SER A 338 11.56 -2.78 -7.81
C SER A 338 11.46 -3.27 -9.25
N TRP A 339 10.74 -4.37 -9.51
CA TRP A 339 10.44 -4.81 -10.87
C TRP A 339 9.51 -3.84 -11.61
N ILE A 340 8.44 -3.36 -10.98
CA ILE A 340 7.55 -2.34 -11.56
C ILE A 340 8.36 -1.07 -11.90
N VAL A 341 9.20 -0.60 -10.97
CA VAL A 341 10.09 0.54 -11.19
C VAL A 341 11.06 0.27 -12.33
N TYR A 342 11.65 -0.92 -12.42
CA TYR A 342 12.53 -1.31 -13.52
C TYR A 342 11.80 -1.32 -14.86
N LEU A 343 10.55 -1.80 -14.90
CA LEU A 343 9.71 -1.83 -16.09
C LEU A 343 9.38 -0.40 -16.55
N PHE A 344 8.98 0.48 -15.63
CA PHE A 344 8.81 1.91 -15.91
C PHE A 344 10.10 2.57 -16.39
N HIS A 345 11.24 2.25 -15.77
CA HIS A 345 12.54 2.80 -16.16
C HIS A 345 12.94 2.33 -17.56
N THR A 346 12.65 1.07 -17.90
CA THR A 346 12.91 0.52 -19.24
C THR A 346 12.04 1.19 -20.30
N ILE A 347 10.75 1.37 -20.03
CA ILE A 347 9.81 2.10 -20.92
C ILE A 347 10.24 3.55 -21.06
N ASN A 348 10.55 4.23 -19.96
CA ASN A 348 10.96 5.64 -19.98
C ASN A 348 12.30 5.81 -20.70
N ASN A 349 13.25 4.89 -20.53
CA ASN A 349 14.50 4.89 -21.28
C ASN A 349 14.28 4.62 -22.77
N LEU A 350 13.31 3.78 -23.14
CA LEU A 350 12.92 3.58 -24.53
C LEU A 350 12.36 4.89 -25.12
N ILE A 351 11.38 5.50 -24.45
CA ILE A 351 10.74 6.76 -24.88
C ILE A 351 11.75 7.91 -24.95
N ARG A 352 12.59 8.07 -23.93
CA ARG A 352 13.68 9.06 -23.92
C ARG A 352 14.70 8.79 -25.01
N SER A 353 14.99 7.54 -25.32
CA SER A 353 15.91 7.21 -26.43
C SER A 353 15.34 7.62 -27.79
N PHE A 354 14.01 7.61 -27.96
CA PHE A 354 13.35 8.11 -29.17
C PHE A 354 13.30 9.66 -29.23
N ASN A 355 13.26 10.33 -28.08
CA ASN A 355 13.11 11.80 -28.00
C ASN A 355 14.40 12.57 -27.66
N ARG A 356 15.56 11.92 -27.62
CA ARG A 356 16.82 12.65 -27.38
C ARG A 356 17.13 13.58 -28.55
N LYS A 357 17.27 14.87 -28.22
CA LYS A 357 17.76 15.90 -29.14
C LYS A 357 19.22 15.57 -29.48
N ILE A 358 19.58 15.69 -30.76
CA ILE A 358 20.95 15.51 -31.24
C ILE A 358 21.52 16.92 -31.32
N ASP A 359 22.49 17.22 -30.47
CA ASP A 359 23.08 18.57 -30.39
C ASP A 359 24.38 18.70 -31.23
N ASP A 360 24.95 17.58 -31.69
CA ASP A 360 26.25 17.48 -32.39
C ASP A 360 26.19 16.29 -33.40
N ALA A 361 26.80 16.41 -34.59
CA ALA A 361 26.84 15.32 -35.57
C ALA A 361 27.67 14.12 -35.09
N GLY A 362 28.62 14.32 -34.17
CA GLY A 362 29.28 13.29 -33.39
C GLY A 362 28.29 12.35 -32.72
N GLN A 363 27.26 12.90 -32.07
CA GLN A 363 26.19 12.08 -31.47
C GLN A 363 25.38 11.34 -32.53
N GLY A 364 25.12 11.97 -33.69
CA GLY A 364 24.46 11.34 -34.84
C GLY A 364 25.22 10.10 -35.32
N PHE A 365 26.55 10.17 -35.42
CA PHE A 365 27.39 9.03 -35.81
C PHE A 365 27.44 7.94 -34.73
N VAL A 366 27.54 8.31 -33.44
CA VAL A 366 27.46 7.33 -32.33
C VAL A 366 26.13 6.57 -32.35
N TRP A 367 25.03 7.26 -32.67
CA TRP A 367 23.72 6.64 -32.87
C TRP A 367 23.72 5.69 -34.06
N LEU A 368 24.33 6.08 -35.18
CA LEU A 368 24.47 5.23 -36.35
C LEU A 368 25.28 3.94 -36.03
N LEU A 369 26.36 4.04 -35.24
CA LEU A 369 27.13 2.88 -34.78
C LEU A 369 26.30 1.92 -33.92
N LYS A 370 25.54 2.47 -32.95
CA LYS A 370 24.64 1.67 -32.10
C LYS A 370 23.55 1.00 -32.92
N TRP A 371 22.97 1.73 -33.86
CA TRP A 371 21.94 1.22 -34.76
C TRP A 371 22.49 0.13 -35.69
N GLY A 372 23.67 0.32 -36.27
CA GLY A 372 24.31 -0.68 -37.11
C GLY A 372 24.69 -1.94 -36.34
N LYS A 373 25.24 -1.81 -35.13
CA LYS A 373 25.51 -2.94 -34.22
C LYS A 373 24.23 -3.74 -33.92
N ARG A 374 23.12 -3.07 -33.62
CA ARG A 374 21.81 -3.73 -33.39
C ARG A 374 21.26 -4.39 -34.65
N SER A 375 21.62 -3.90 -35.83
CA SER A 375 21.21 -4.46 -37.12
C SER A 375 22.16 -5.53 -37.65
N GLY A 376 23.14 -5.95 -36.84
CA GLY A 376 24.11 -7.00 -37.18
C GLY A 376 25.31 -6.55 -38.01
N VAL A 377 25.51 -5.23 -38.18
CA VAL A 377 26.65 -4.63 -38.91
C VAL A 377 27.50 -3.80 -37.95
N THR A 378 28.41 -4.47 -37.26
CA THR A 378 29.37 -3.84 -36.33
C THR A 378 30.53 -3.22 -37.10
N LYS A 379 30.90 -1.98 -36.77
CA LYS A 379 32.12 -1.34 -37.27
C LYS A 379 33.35 -2.14 -36.81
N GLU A 380 34.26 -2.43 -37.72
CA GLU A 380 35.56 -3.04 -37.40
C GLU A 380 36.52 -1.97 -36.85
N SER A 381 37.54 -2.40 -36.09
CA SER A 381 38.45 -1.49 -35.38
C SER A 381 39.32 -0.66 -36.32
N ASP A 382 39.71 -1.24 -37.45
CA ASP A 382 40.53 -0.68 -38.52
C ASP A 382 39.71 0.08 -39.58
N GLN A 383 38.39 -0.13 -39.61
CA GLN A 383 37.52 0.47 -40.62
C GLN A 383 37.33 1.98 -40.40
N THR A 384 37.44 2.76 -41.48
CA THR A 384 37.15 4.21 -41.41
C THR A 384 35.63 4.48 -41.32
N PRO A 385 35.19 5.64 -40.78
CA PRO A 385 33.77 6.00 -40.76
C PRO A 385 33.11 5.93 -42.16
N LEU A 386 33.84 6.31 -43.20
CA LEU A 386 33.37 6.30 -44.58
C LEU A 386 33.21 4.88 -45.15
N GLU A 387 34.15 3.98 -44.88
CA GLU A 387 34.04 2.57 -45.26
C GLU A 387 32.88 1.88 -44.54
N TYR A 388 32.74 2.16 -43.25
CA TYR A 388 31.61 1.66 -42.47
C TYR A 388 30.27 2.13 -43.03
N ALA A 389 30.19 3.41 -43.40
CA ALA A 389 29.02 4.00 -44.04
C ALA A 389 28.69 3.31 -45.37
N ARG A 390 29.67 3.13 -46.27
CA ARG A 390 29.47 2.44 -47.56
C ARG A 390 28.94 1.02 -47.37
N ARG A 391 29.48 0.30 -46.39
CA ARG A 391 29.01 -1.06 -46.06
C ARG A 391 27.57 -1.06 -45.56
N LEU A 392 27.20 -0.10 -44.72
CA LEU A 392 25.82 0.11 -44.28
C LEU A 392 24.89 0.47 -45.45
N GLN A 393 25.29 1.40 -46.31
CA GLN A 393 24.52 1.84 -47.49
C GLN A 393 24.24 0.67 -48.45
N HIS A 394 25.26 -0.16 -48.72
CA HIS A 394 25.08 -1.33 -49.58
C HIS A 394 24.06 -2.33 -49.02
N ARG A 395 24.03 -2.51 -47.70
CA ARG A 395 23.12 -3.43 -47.02
C ARG A 395 21.71 -2.85 -46.82
N PHE A 396 21.59 -1.53 -46.70
CA PHE A 396 20.34 -0.81 -46.47
C PHE A 396 20.11 0.27 -47.54
N LYS A 397 20.01 -0.14 -48.82
CA LYS A 397 19.82 0.77 -49.97
C LYS A 397 18.73 1.84 -49.77
N PRO A 398 17.55 1.53 -49.18
CA PRO A 398 16.52 2.55 -48.98
C PRO A 398 16.89 3.68 -47.99
N LEU A 399 17.96 3.51 -47.21
CA LEU A 399 18.43 4.46 -46.19
C LEU A 399 19.76 5.14 -46.59
N GLU A 400 20.15 5.03 -47.87
CA GLU A 400 21.46 5.47 -48.34
C GLU A 400 21.68 6.97 -48.13
N ASN A 401 20.64 7.77 -48.39
CA ASN A 401 20.66 9.22 -48.26
C ASN A 401 20.82 9.64 -46.80
N GLU A 402 20.06 9.04 -45.90
CA GLU A 402 20.10 9.33 -44.46
C GLU A 402 21.48 8.98 -43.86
N ILE A 403 22.03 7.81 -44.23
CA ILE A 403 23.37 7.40 -43.81
C ILE A 403 24.42 8.39 -44.35
N LYS A 404 24.29 8.81 -45.62
CA LYS A 404 25.19 9.79 -46.24
C LYS A 404 25.14 11.13 -45.53
N THR A 405 23.95 11.63 -45.20
CA THR A 405 23.76 12.89 -44.48
C THR A 405 24.47 12.86 -43.13
N ILE A 406 24.24 11.82 -42.32
CA ILE A 406 24.87 11.67 -40.99
C ILE A 406 26.40 11.68 -41.11
N ILE A 407 26.95 10.92 -42.07
CA ILE A 407 28.39 10.76 -42.23
C ILE A 407 29.05 12.03 -42.79
N SER A 408 28.40 12.71 -43.73
CA SER A 408 28.90 13.98 -44.26
C SER A 408 28.96 15.06 -43.18
N ALA A 409 27.94 15.12 -42.31
CA ALA A 409 27.92 16.06 -41.19
C ALA A 409 29.01 15.74 -40.18
N PHE A 410 29.16 14.45 -39.81
CA PHE A 410 30.25 13.99 -38.95
C PHE A 410 31.63 14.35 -39.51
N HIS A 411 31.85 14.18 -40.82
CA HIS A 411 33.13 14.52 -41.44
C HIS A 411 33.41 16.02 -41.41
N LEU A 412 32.42 16.86 -41.73
CA LEU A 412 32.56 18.31 -41.69
C LEU A 412 32.89 18.84 -40.29
N GLU A 413 32.23 18.29 -39.27
CA GLU A 413 32.43 18.72 -37.89
C GLU A 413 33.75 18.22 -37.30
N ILE A 414 34.04 16.92 -37.41
CA ILE A 414 35.21 16.31 -36.77
C ILE A 414 36.51 16.53 -37.56
N TYR A 415 36.48 16.35 -38.88
CA TYR A 415 37.69 16.50 -39.71
C TYR A 415 37.83 17.90 -40.30
N GLY A 416 36.71 18.54 -40.64
CA GLY A 416 36.71 19.92 -41.15
C GLY A 416 36.80 20.97 -40.05
N GLN A 417 36.61 20.60 -38.77
CA GLN A 417 36.54 21.51 -37.62
C GLN A 417 35.51 22.64 -37.81
N VAL A 418 34.45 22.39 -38.59
CA VAL A 418 33.40 23.36 -38.86
C VAL A 418 32.23 23.13 -37.91
N ASN A 419 31.91 24.13 -37.09
CA ASN A 419 30.66 24.10 -36.32
C ASN A 419 29.46 24.09 -37.27
N LEU A 420 28.65 23.04 -37.19
CA LEU A 420 27.50 22.87 -38.07
C LEU A 420 26.40 23.88 -37.74
N ALA A 421 25.85 24.51 -38.78
CA ALA A 421 24.65 25.32 -38.66
C ALA A 421 23.46 24.47 -38.16
N GLN A 422 22.55 25.09 -37.41
CA GLN A 422 21.39 24.44 -36.81
C GLN A 422 20.56 23.64 -37.84
N ASP A 423 20.48 24.12 -39.07
CA ASP A 423 19.76 23.51 -40.17
C ASP A 423 20.35 22.14 -40.54
N LYS A 424 21.68 22.01 -40.51
CA LYS A 424 22.40 20.76 -40.75
C LYS A 424 22.20 19.77 -39.60
N ILE A 425 22.19 20.26 -38.36
CA ILE A 425 21.90 19.44 -37.17
C ILE A 425 20.45 18.90 -37.24
N GLN A 426 19.50 19.70 -37.71
CA GLN A 426 18.12 19.25 -37.95
C GLN A 426 18.03 18.19 -39.05
N GLN A 427 18.80 18.32 -40.14
CA GLN A 427 18.88 17.29 -41.19
C GLN A 427 19.45 15.97 -40.65
N VAL A 428 20.51 16.02 -39.82
CA VAL A 428 21.05 14.83 -39.14
C VAL A 428 20.01 14.22 -38.20
N THR A 429 19.30 15.05 -37.43
CA THR A 429 18.23 14.60 -36.52
C THR A 429 17.11 13.90 -37.29
N TYR A 430 16.68 14.46 -38.42
CA TYR A 430 15.68 13.87 -39.29
C TYR A 430 16.16 12.53 -39.86
N ALA A 431 17.39 12.47 -40.38
CA ALA A 431 18.00 11.25 -40.89
C ALA A 431 18.05 10.14 -39.83
N VAL A 432 18.48 10.44 -38.60
CA VAL A 432 18.52 9.48 -37.49
C VAL A 432 17.10 9.00 -37.12
N LYS A 433 16.11 9.89 -37.09
CA LYS A 433 14.70 9.53 -36.84
C LYS A 433 14.15 8.61 -37.94
N THR A 434 14.46 8.91 -39.21
CA THR A 434 14.02 8.11 -40.36
C THR A 434 14.61 6.70 -40.32
N ILE A 435 15.91 6.56 -40.00
CA ILE A 435 16.58 5.27 -39.83
C ILE A 435 15.96 4.42 -38.68
N HIS A 436 15.31 5.06 -37.69
CA HIS A 436 14.63 4.38 -36.59
C HIS A 436 13.17 4.01 -36.86
N ARG A 437 12.59 4.43 -38.00
CA ARG A 437 11.18 4.17 -38.29
C ARG A 437 10.87 2.66 -38.30
N PRO A 438 9.73 2.24 -37.72
CA PRO A 438 9.33 0.84 -37.63
C PRO A 438 9.24 0.12 -38.99
N SER A 439 8.95 0.85 -40.07
CA SER A 439 8.89 0.31 -41.44
C SER A 439 10.20 -0.37 -41.88
N PHE A 440 11.35 0.08 -41.38
CA PHE A 440 12.65 -0.50 -41.73
C PHE A 440 13.07 -1.67 -40.82
N TRP A 441 12.27 -2.01 -39.80
CA TRP A 441 12.63 -3.05 -38.83
C TRP A 441 12.75 -4.44 -39.45
N LEU A 442 11.88 -4.78 -40.40
CA LEU A 442 11.93 -6.06 -41.13
C LEU A 442 13.25 -6.21 -41.90
N MET A 443 13.76 -5.14 -42.49
CA MET A 443 15.05 -5.17 -43.17
C MET A 443 16.20 -5.45 -42.20
N ARG A 444 16.13 -4.91 -40.97
CA ARG A 444 17.12 -5.15 -39.91
C ARG A 444 17.10 -6.60 -39.43
N ILE A 445 15.92 -7.20 -39.27
CA ILE A 445 15.81 -8.61 -38.90
C ILE A 445 16.40 -9.48 -40.01
N LYS A 446 16.06 -9.19 -41.27
CA LYS A 446 16.59 -9.91 -42.45
C LYS A 446 18.12 -9.80 -42.56
N SER A 447 18.73 -8.69 -42.17
CA SER A 447 20.19 -8.54 -42.19
C SER A 447 20.90 -9.32 -41.10
N ILE A 448 20.25 -9.55 -39.95
CA ILE A 448 20.79 -10.36 -38.85
C ILE A 448 20.73 -11.84 -39.22
N CYS A 449 19.63 -12.29 -39.83
CA CYS A 449 19.43 -13.70 -40.22
C CYS A 449 20.26 -14.14 -41.43
N LYS A 450 20.90 -13.23 -42.16
CA LYS A 450 21.78 -13.52 -43.31
C LYS A 450 23.27 -13.65 -42.95
N LYS A 451 23.60 -13.75 -41.66
CA LYS A 451 24.91 -14.28 -41.23
C LYS A 451 24.89 -15.78 -41.36
#